data_AF-A0A5C7Q1G9-F1
#
_entry.id   AF-A0A5C7Q1G9-F1
#
_cell.length_a   1.000
_cell.length_b   1.000
_cell.length_c   1.000
_cell.angle_alpha   90.00
_cell.angle_beta   90.00
_cell.angle_gamma   90.00
#
_symmetry.space_group_name_H-M   'P 1'
#
loop_
_entity.id
_entity.type
_entity.pdbx_description
1 polymer ?
#
loop_
_entity_poly.entity_id
_entity_poly.type
_entity_poly.pdbx_seq_one_letter_code
_entity_poly.pdbx_strand_id
1 'polypeptide(L)'
;MVEQREGERLGDIDWTYDFASHGWTSQSGGHNPELIPKEVELLRQMEEAFKTGKSVKVRMYETLEPVVDVGMYDGWPYWRPVPSFCSTTWLGASWHDFTSIRAVVVD
;
A
#
# COMPACT_ATOMS: atom_id res chain seq x y z
N MET A 1 -27.44 6.06 -7.69
CA MET A 1 -26.41 6.53 -8.63
C MET A 1 -25.11 6.47 -7.87
N VAL A 2 -24.24 5.51 -8.20
CA VAL A 2 -22.94 5.36 -7.53
C VAL A 2 -21.97 6.23 -8.32
N GLU A 3 -21.47 7.30 -7.69
CA GLU A 3 -20.35 8.06 -8.24
C GLU A 3 -19.11 7.16 -8.19
N GLN A 4 -18.50 6.93 -9.35
CA GLN A 4 -17.27 6.16 -9.46
C GLN A 4 -16.14 7.00 -8.85
N ARG A 5 -15.58 6.56 -7.72
CA ARG A 5 -14.56 7.27 -6.94
C ARG A 5 -13.16 6.86 -7.37
N GLU A 6 -12.82 7.15 -8.62
CA GLU A 6 -11.49 6.85 -9.16
C GLU A 6 -10.44 7.85 -8.67
N GLY A 7 -9.29 7.35 -8.24
CA GLY A 7 -8.16 8.16 -7.79
C GLY A 7 -8.29 8.66 -6.35
N GLU A 8 -9.14 8.07 -5.51
CA GLU A 8 -9.49 8.61 -4.18
C GLU A 8 -9.09 7.70 -3.01
N ARG A 9 -8.78 8.34 -1.87
CA ARG A 9 -8.65 7.67 -0.56
C ARG A 9 -10.04 7.26 -0.08
N LEU A 10 -10.25 5.97 0.14
CA LEU A 10 -11.55 5.38 0.47
C LEU A 10 -11.76 5.12 1.97
N GLY A 11 -10.70 5.19 2.77
CA GLY A 11 -10.77 4.93 4.21
C GLY A 11 -9.57 4.16 4.71
N ASP A 12 -9.70 3.64 5.93
CA ASP A 12 -8.70 2.77 6.56
C ASP A 12 -8.61 1.43 5.83
N ILE A 13 -7.54 0.67 6.06
CA ILE A 13 -7.35 -0.63 5.40
C ILE A 13 -8.48 -1.59 5.78
N ASP A 14 -9.09 -2.19 4.75
CA ASP A 14 -9.96 -3.34 4.93
C ASP A 14 -9.09 -4.61 5.07
N TRP A 15 -8.90 -5.06 6.31
CA TRP A 15 -8.11 -6.27 6.61
C TRP A 15 -8.81 -7.57 6.19
N THR A 16 -10.05 -7.52 5.70
CA THR A 16 -10.73 -8.66 5.07
C THR A 16 -10.41 -8.79 3.57
N TYR A 17 -9.68 -7.83 3.00
CA TYR A 17 -9.22 -7.84 1.62
C TYR A 17 -8.42 -9.11 1.27
N ASP A 18 -8.68 -9.68 0.09
CA ASP A 18 -7.91 -10.82 -0.42
C ASP A 18 -6.56 -10.36 -1.02
N PHE A 19 -5.56 -10.21 -0.16
CA PHE A 19 -4.20 -9.84 -0.56
C PHE A 19 -3.56 -10.86 -1.51
N ALA A 20 -3.92 -12.15 -1.42
CA ALA A 20 -3.36 -13.19 -2.26
C ALA A 20 -3.78 -13.06 -3.74
N SER A 21 -4.86 -12.32 -4.02
CA SER A 21 -5.31 -12.02 -5.38
C SER A 21 -4.30 -11.26 -6.26
N HIS A 22 -3.24 -10.68 -5.67
CA HIS A 22 -2.14 -10.02 -6.39
C HIS A 22 -0.98 -10.97 -6.74
N GLY A 23 -1.00 -12.21 -6.24
CA GLY A 23 0.03 -13.20 -6.52
C GLY A 23 -0.01 -13.66 -7.98
N TRP A 24 1.15 -13.89 -8.59
CA TRP A 24 1.19 -14.59 -9.87
C TRP A 24 0.68 -16.02 -9.71
N THR A 25 0.19 -16.57 -10.82
CA THR A 25 -0.16 -17.99 -10.94
C THR A 25 0.52 -18.57 -12.16
N SER A 26 0.34 -19.87 -12.41
CA SER A 26 0.78 -20.46 -13.69
C SER A 26 0.06 -19.88 -14.91
N GLN A 27 -1.04 -19.13 -14.72
CA GLN A 27 -1.89 -18.60 -15.77
C GLN A 27 -1.93 -17.06 -15.83
N SER A 28 -1.33 -16.37 -14.85
CA SER A 28 -1.38 -14.91 -14.74
C SER A 28 -0.08 -14.35 -14.16
N GLY A 29 0.38 -13.22 -14.71
CA GLY A 29 1.41 -12.40 -14.06
C GLY A 29 0.91 -11.85 -12.72
N GLY A 30 1.82 -11.27 -11.93
CA GLY A 30 1.52 -10.73 -10.61
C GLY A 30 2.78 -10.58 -9.77
N HIS A 31 2.60 -10.47 -8.46
CA HIS A 31 3.69 -10.43 -7.48
C HIS A 31 4.08 -11.81 -7.02
N ASN A 32 5.31 -11.96 -6.50
CA ASN A 32 5.73 -13.23 -5.92
C ASN A 32 4.83 -13.59 -4.73
N PRO A 33 4.02 -14.67 -4.79
CA PRO A 33 3.10 -15.02 -3.71
C PRO A 33 3.80 -15.26 -2.37
N GLU A 34 5.08 -15.65 -2.38
CA GLU A 34 5.87 -15.86 -1.16
C GLU A 34 6.22 -14.55 -0.44
N LEU A 35 6.20 -13.41 -1.15
CA LEU A 35 6.51 -12.09 -0.58
C LEU A 35 5.27 -11.38 -0.04
N ILE A 36 4.08 -11.71 -0.55
CA ILE A 36 2.82 -11.07 -0.16
C ILE A 36 2.62 -11.06 1.37
N PRO A 37 2.78 -12.18 2.11
CA PRO A 37 2.63 -12.16 3.56
C PRO A 37 3.56 -11.17 4.27
N LYS A 38 4.79 -11.02 3.76
CA LYS A 38 5.77 -10.07 4.30
C LYS A 38 5.37 -8.63 4.00
N GLU A 39 4.90 -8.35 2.79
CA GLU A 39 4.45 -7.02 2.36
C GLU A 39 3.20 -6.58 3.18
N VAL A 40 2.27 -7.51 3.43
CA VAL A 40 1.09 -7.31 4.30
C VAL A 40 1.50 -6.98 5.73
N GLU A 41 2.48 -7.69 6.28
CA GLU A 41 2.99 -7.43 7.62
C GLU A 41 3.67 -6.06 7.73
N LEU A 42 4.44 -5.66 6.72
CA LEU A 42 5.03 -4.33 6.68
C LEU A 42 3.96 -3.23 6.58
N LEU A 43 2.88 -3.45 5.82
CA LEU A 43 1.74 -2.55 5.77
C LEU A 43 1.06 -2.38 7.13
N ARG A 44 0.89 -3.49 7.89
CA ARG A 44 0.38 -3.44 9.28
C ARG A 44 1.25 -2.59 10.19
N GLN A 45 2.57 -2.74 10.10
CA GLN A 45 3.51 -1.96 10.90
C GLN A 45 3.38 -0.46 10.62
N MET A 46 3.15 -0.08 9.37
CA MET A 46 2.88 1.32 9.01
C MET A 46 1.56 1.81 9.62
N GLU A 47 0.46 1.06 9.45
CA GLU A 47 -0.85 1.44 10.01
C GLU A 47 -0.79 1.62 11.54
N GLU A 48 -0.11 0.72 12.25
CA GLU A 48 0.07 0.80 13.70
C GLU A 48 0.93 2.00 14.13
N ALA A 49 1.99 2.29 13.36
CA ALA A 49 2.81 3.47 13.60
C ALA A 49 2.00 4.77 13.46
N PHE A 50 1.13 4.88 12.44
CA PHE A 50 0.22 6.01 12.30
C PHE A 50 -0.78 6.12 13.46
N LYS A 51 -1.39 5.00 13.87
CA LYS A 51 -2.32 4.95 15.02
C LYS A 51 -1.66 5.40 16.32
N THR A 52 -0.36 5.17 16.46
CA THR A 52 0.43 5.55 17.64
C THR A 52 1.14 6.90 17.50
N GLY A 53 0.89 7.64 16.41
CA GLY A 53 1.47 8.97 16.17
C GLY A 53 2.97 8.96 15.86
N LYS A 54 3.51 7.81 15.44
CA LYS A 54 4.92 7.67 15.04
C LYS A 54 5.10 8.05 13.58
N SER A 55 6.33 8.43 13.24
CA SER A 55 6.70 8.71 11.86
C SER A 55 7.17 7.44 11.16
N VAL A 56 6.86 7.34 9.87
CA VAL A 56 7.12 6.14 9.08
C VAL A 56 7.87 6.54 7.82
N LYS A 57 8.89 5.77 7.48
CA LYS A 57 9.52 5.79 6.15
C LYS A 57 9.41 4.41 5.53
N VAL A 58 9.12 4.37 4.24
CA VAL A 58 9.03 3.14 3.45
C VAL A 58 10.19 3.08 2.47
N ARG A 59 10.79 1.90 2.34
CA ARG A 59 11.70 1.61 1.25
C ARG A 59 10.89 1.06 0.08
N MET A 60 10.89 1.79 -1.02
CA MET A 60 10.40 1.34 -2.32
C MET A 60 11.56 1.42 -3.30
N TYR A 61 11.77 0.39 -4.12
CA TYR A 61 12.92 0.34 -5.02
C TYR A 61 14.25 0.66 -4.29
N GLU A 62 14.95 1.72 -4.68
CA GLU A 62 16.20 2.19 -4.08
C GLU A 62 16.02 3.43 -3.17
N THR A 63 14.79 3.94 -3.03
CA THR A 63 14.50 5.14 -2.24
C THR A 63 13.97 4.81 -0.84
N LEU A 64 14.22 5.70 0.12
CA LEU A 64 13.60 5.69 1.43
C LEU A 64 12.77 6.97 1.55
N GLU A 65 11.45 6.82 1.59
CA GLU A 65 10.52 7.94 1.46
C GLU A 65 9.63 8.05 2.70
N PRO A 66 9.33 9.27 3.19
CA PRO A 66 8.32 9.46 4.21
C PRO A 66 6.95 8.94 3.74
N VAL A 67 6.28 8.21 4.61
CA VAL A 67 4.87 7.86 4.44
C VAL A 67 4.03 8.90 5.16
N VAL A 68 2.95 9.35 4.53
CA VAL A 68 2.04 10.36 5.10
C VAL A 68 0.61 9.86 5.31
N ASP A 69 0.24 8.74 4.68
CA ASP A 69 -1.05 8.10 4.90
C ASP A 69 -1.00 6.60 4.53
N VAL A 70 -1.93 5.82 5.07
CA VAL A 70 -2.11 4.39 4.81
C VAL A 70 -3.61 4.11 4.78
N GLY A 71 -4.10 3.39 3.79
CA GLY A 71 -5.53 3.15 3.65
C GLY A 71 -5.93 2.39 2.39
N MET A 72 -7.25 2.25 2.19
CA MET A 72 -7.79 1.79 0.92
C MET A 72 -7.73 2.94 -0.09
N TYR A 73 -7.14 2.68 -1.26
CA TYR A 73 -7.05 3.64 -2.36
C TYR A 73 -7.58 2.99 -3.63
N ASP A 74 -8.43 3.71 -4.36
CA ASP A 74 -8.88 3.30 -5.68
C ASP A 74 -8.06 4.07 -6.73
N GLY A 75 -7.10 3.40 -7.38
CA GLY A 75 -6.29 4.05 -8.39
C GLY A 75 -5.37 3.10 -9.14
N TRP A 76 -4.49 3.68 -9.96
CA TRP A 76 -3.48 2.92 -10.70
C TRP A 76 -2.63 2.05 -9.77
N PRO A 77 -2.25 0.81 -10.16
CA PRO A 77 -2.48 0.18 -11.47
C PRO A 77 -3.80 -0.58 -11.62
N TYR A 78 -4.61 -0.69 -10.56
CA TYR A 78 -5.72 -1.64 -10.53
C TYR A 78 -7.11 -1.02 -10.77
N TRP A 79 -7.25 0.30 -10.60
CA TRP A 79 -8.53 1.04 -10.73
C TRP A 79 -9.67 0.35 -9.97
N ARG A 80 -9.35 -0.07 -8.75
CA ARG A 80 -10.26 -0.64 -7.76
C ARG A 80 -9.68 -0.38 -6.37
N PRO A 81 -10.48 -0.48 -5.29
CA PRO A 81 -9.99 -0.36 -3.92
C PRO A 81 -8.90 -1.40 -3.61
N VAL A 82 -7.69 -0.93 -3.30
CA VAL A 82 -6.55 -1.78 -2.91
C VAL A 82 -5.87 -1.18 -1.66
N PRO A 83 -5.46 -2.01 -0.69
CA PRO A 83 -4.63 -1.55 0.43
C PRO A 83 -3.34 -0.91 -0.07
N SER A 84 -3.14 0.35 0.32
CA SER A 84 -2.12 1.22 -0.24
C SER A 84 -1.52 2.12 0.84
N PHE A 85 -0.38 2.72 0.53
CA PHE A 85 0.25 3.77 1.32
C PHE A 85 0.56 4.98 0.44
N CYS A 86 0.54 6.17 1.04
CA CYS A 86 0.90 7.40 0.38
C CYS A 86 2.28 7.84 0.84
N SER A 87 3.26 7.85 -0.07
CA SER A 87 4.59 8.42 0.21
C SER A 87 4.68 9.84 -0.32
N THR A 88 5.58 10.64 0.25
CA THR A 88 5.91 11.96 -0.27
C THR A 88 7.31 12.00 -0.83
N THR A 89 7.43 12.51 -2.05
CA THR A 89 8.71 12.85 -2.66
C THR A 89 8.75 14.36 -2.95
N TRP A 90 9.86 14.82 -3.52
CA TRP A 90 9.98 16.19 -4.00
C TRP A 90 8.98 16.54 -5.13
N LEU A 91 8.42 15.53 -5.82
CA LEU A 91 7.39 15.71 -6.85
C LEU A 91 5.97 15.76 -6.29
N GLY A 92 5.80 15.56 -4.99
CA GLY A 92 4.50 15.52 -4.32
C GLY A 92 4.20 14.17 -3.68
N ALA A 93 2.96 14.01 -3.25
CA ALA A 93 2.46 12.79 -2.65
C ALA A 93 1.98 11.81 -3.73
N SER A 94 2.25 10.52 -3.56
CA SER A 94 1.83 9.48 -4.50
C SER A 94 1.39 8.25 -3.74
N TRP A 95 0.32 7.63 -4.23
CA TRP A 95 -0.23 6.40 -3.68
C TRP A 95 0.43 5.19 -4.35
N HIS A 96 0.79 4.21 -3.53
CA HIS A 96 1.43 2.97 -3.93
C HIS A 96 0.69 1.81 -3.28
N ASP A 97 0.42 0.76 -4.04
CA ASP A 97 -0.19 -0.43 -3.47
C ASP A 97 0.81 -1.19 -2.58
N PHE A 98 0.28 -1.99 -1.66
CA PHE A 98 1.08 -2.69 -0.65
C PHE A 98 2.22 -3.55 -1.21
N THR A 99 2.11 -4.02 -2.45
CA THR A 99 3.14 -4.87 -3.07
C THR A 99 4.43 -4.13 -3.43
N SER A 100 4.40 -2.78 -3.35
CA SER A 100 5.57 -1.93 -3.57
C SER A 100 6.52 -1.86 -2.37
N ILE A 101 6.11 -2.38 -1.21
CA ILE A 101 6.86 -2.26 0.05
C ILE A 101 8.06 -3.21 0.05
N ARG A 102 9.25 -2.70 0.40
CA ARG A 102 10.46 -3.52 0.58
C ARG A 102 10.97 -3.56 2.02
N ALA A 103 10.81 -2.46 2.74
CA ALA A 103 11.11 -2.33 4.17
C ALA A 103 10.38 -1.13 4.76
N VAL A 104 10.25 -1.11 6.09
CA VAL A 104 9.66 0.01 6.84
C VAL A 104 10.63 0.40 7.96
N VAL A 105 10.78 1.71 8.18
CA VAL A 105 11.51 2.31 9.30
C VAL A 105 10.53 3.15 10.08
N VAL A 106 10.44 2.92 11.39
CA VAL A 106 9.52 3.63 12.30
C VAL A 106 10.36 4.39 13.31
N ASP A 107 10.15 5.71 13.37
CA ASP A 107 10.81 6.64 14.28
C ASP A 107 9.77 7.28 15.23
#